data_AF-A0A3C0BLV1-F1
#
_entry.id   AF-A0A3C0BLV1-F1
#
_cell.length_a   1.000
_cell.length_b   1.000
_cell.length_c   1.000
_cell.angle_alpha   90.00
_cell.angle_beta   90.00
_cell.angle_gamma   90.00
#
_symmetry.space_group_name_H-M   'P 1'
#
loop_
_entity.id
_entity.type
_entity.pdbx_description
1 polymer ?
#
loop_
_entity_poly.entity_id
_entity_poly.type
_entity_poly.pdbx_seq_one_letter_code
_entity_poly.pdbx_strand_id
1 'polypeptide(L)' 'MDIEGKITRISGPIVFAEGLEGCGLYDVVDVGEKNLIGEIIRQNK' A
#
# COMPACT_ATOMS: atom_id res chain seq x y z
N MET A 1 -1.02 0.57 -16.77
CA MET A 1 0.26 0.50 -16.03
C MET A 1 -0.15 0.47 -14.59
N ASP A 2 0.16 -0.62 -13.91
CA ASP A 2 -0.18 -0.77 -12.51
C ASP A 2 0.77 0.11 -11.70
N ILE A 3 0.25 0.76 -10.66
CA ILE A 3 1.06 1.57 -9.74
C ILE A 3 1.73 0.59 -8.80
N GLU A 4 3.06 0.58 -8.76
CA GLU A 4 3.84 -0.29 -7.88
C GLU A 4 4.52 0.56 -6.80
N GLY A 5 4.15 0.31 -5.55
CA GLY A 5 4.78 0.90 -4.39
C GLY A 5 5.83 -0.02 -3.76
N LYS A 6 6.66 0.53 -2.89
CA LYS A 6 7.66 -0.22 -2.12
C LYS A 6 7.31 -0.23 -0.65
N ILE A 7 7.26 -1.42 -0.04
CA ILE A 7 7.12 -1.56 1.41
C ILE A 7 8.36 -1.00 2.10
N THR A 8 8.17 -0.02 2.99
CA THR A 8 9.24 0.61 3.77
C THR A 8 9.30 0.11 5.20
N ARG A 9 8.15 -0.27 5.78
CA ARG A 9 8.06 -0.79 7.16
C ARG A 9 6.80 -1.63 7.35
N ILE A 10 6.89 -2.64 8.22
CA ILE A 10 5.74 -3.44 8.67
C ILE A 10 5.66 -3.32 10.21
N SER A 11 4.46 -3.10 10.75
CA SER A 11 4.20 -2.98 12.19
C SER A 11 2.90 -3.69 12.54
N GLY A 12 3.00 -4.98 12.88
CA GLY A 12 1.84 -5.84 13.04
C GLY A 12 1.06 -5.94 11.71
N PRO A 13 -0.26 -5.69 11.68
CA PRO A 13 -1.03 -5.69 10.45
C PRO A 13 -0.83 -4.43 9.60
N ILE A 14 -0.18 -3.38 10.12
CA ILE A 14 -0.01 -2.11 9.42
C ILE A 14 1.24 -2.15 8.53
N VAL A 15 1.06 -1.82 7.26
CA VAL A 15 2.11 -1.75 6.25
C VAL A 15 2.30 -0.30 5.81
N PHE A 16 3.54 0.16 5.82
CA PHE A 16 3.95 1.46 5.29
C PHE A 16 4.59 1.24 3.93
N ALA A 17 4.16 2.01 2.93
CA ALA A 17 4.69 1.96 1.58
C ALA A 17 4.86 3.38 1.00
N GLU A 18 5.77 3.50 0.05
CA GLU A 18 6.04 4.73 -0.74
C GLU A 18 5.84 4.45 -2.24
N GLY A 19 5.71 5.49 -3.07
CA GLY A 19 5.48 5.34 -4.51
C GLY A 19 4.01 5.04 -4.89
N LEU A 20 3.07 5.42 -4.03
CA LEU A 20 1.62 5.21 -4.21
C LEU A 20 0.87 6.53 -4.42
N GLU A 21 1.53 7.58 -4.95
CA GLU A 21 0.96 8.93 -5.10
C GLU A 21 -0.25 8.98 -6.05
N GLY A 22 -0.37 7.99 -6.95
CA GLY A 22 -1.52 7.85 -7.85
C GLY A 22 -2.71 7.07 -7.27
N CYS A 23 -2.59 6.53 -6.05
CA CYS A 23 -3.67 5.81 -5.37
C CYS A 23 -4.45 6.74 -4.44
N GLY A 24 -5.72 6.41 -4.18
CA GLY A 24 -6.58 7.09 -3.23
C GLY A 24 -6.70 6.38 -1.89
N LEU A 25 -7.30 7.07 -0.92
CA LEU A 25 -7.83 6.42 0.28
C LEU A 25 -8.92 5.42 -0.11
N TYR A 26 -8.94 4.29 0.58
CA TYR A 26 -9.87 3.17 0.38
C TYR A 26 -9.63 2.35 -0.89
N ASP A 27 -8.57 2.63 -1.64
CA ASP A 27 -8.16 1.76 -2.75
C ASP A 27 -7.67 0.41 -2.22
N VAL A 28 -8.04 -0.64 -2.95
CA VAL A 28 -7.61 -2.02 -2.70
C VAL A 28 -6.25 -2.25 -3.37
N VAL A 29 -5.33 -2.87 -2.64
CA VAL A 29 -3.97 -3.13 -3.10
C VAL A 29 -3.55 -4.57 -2.83
N ASP A 30 -2.66 -5.08 -3.65
CA ASP A 30 -1.96 -6.35 -3.41
C ASP A 30 -0.65 -6.07 -2.66
N VAL A 31 -0.45 -6.76 -1.52
CA VAL A 31 0.66 -6.50 -0.61
C VAL A 31 1.61 -7.69 -0.56
N GLY A 32 2.87 -7.44 -0.95
CA GLY A 32 3.97 -8.39 -0.90
C GLY A 32 3.87 -9.53 -1.93
N GLU A 33 4.83 -10.46 -1.91
CA GLU A 33 4.96 -11.54 -2.90
C GLU A 33 3.77 -12.49 -2.98
N LYS A 34 2.95 -12.55 -1.92
CA LYS A 34 1.76 -13.41 -1.85
C LYS A 34 0.47 -12.71 -2.30
N ASN A 35 0.55 -11.45 -2.74
CA ASN A 35 -0.61 -10.63 -3.12
C ASN A 35 -1.70 -10.66 -2.04
N LEU A 36 -1.32 -10.35 -0.80
CA LEU A 36 -2.32 -10.22 0.26
C LEU A 36 -3.16 -8.98 0.00
N ILE A 37 -4.48 -9.13 0.03
CA ILE A 37 -5.39 -7.99 -0.16
C ILE A 37 -5.27 -7.03 1.03
N GLY A 38 -5.03 -5.75 0.73
CA GLY A 38 -4.98 -4.65 1.68
C GLY A 38 -5.79 -3.44 1.21
N GLU A 39 -5.92 -2.45 2.09
CA GLU A 39 -6.66 -1.21 1.84
C GLU A 39 -5.82 -0.01 2.27
N ILE A 40 -5.81 1.05 1.45
CA ILE A 40 -5.14 2.30 1.81
C ILE A 40 -6.00 3.06 2.82
N ILE A 41 -5.65 2.96 4.10
CA ILE A 41 -6.40 3.61 5.20
C ILE A 41 -5.86 4.99 5.60
N ARG A 42 -4.66 5.37 5.12
CA ARG A 42 -4.02 6.65 5.43
C ARG A 42 -3.02 7.05 4.35
N GLN A 43 -3.00 8.34 3.99
CA GLN A 43 -1.96 8.95 3.18
C GLN A 43 -1.50 10.25 3.84
N ASN A 44 -0.19 10.51 3.81
CA ASN A 44 0.30 11.86 4.10
C ASN A 44 0.17 12.66 2.81
N LYS A 45 -0.47 13.83 2.88
CA LYS A 45 -0.44 14.81 1.78
C LYS A 45 0.97 15.38 1.63
#